data_AF-A0A9P9Y8X6-F1
#
_entry.id   AF-A0A9P9Y8X6-F1
#
_cell.length_a   1.000
_cell.length_b   1.000
_cell.length_c   1.000
_cell.angle_alpha   90.00
_cell.angle_beta   90.00
_cell.angle_gamma   90.00
#
_symmetry.space_group_name_H-M   'P 1'
#
loop_
_entity.id
_entity.type
_entity.pdbx_description
1 polymer ?
#
loop_
_entity_poly.entity_id
_entity_poly.type
_entity_poly.pdbx_seq_one_letter_code
_entity_poly.pdbx_strand_id
1 'polypeptide(L)'
;MVAAKGESAQALLSHAVKSHNITVSDKELRRLLSDPKHGHAFAEWALAHLGPSNLLTANELELYHALDQSGDVDSLCAIHDLAEVRAITDDDLERAIMELKSSTEAIVQQTETMKQQKEAMARLMQRTAESEARRRDFEFSRQRRIEAERKHIAAEVEDLSQSLGYRISDLEQQGDDSGKTISHILKDLLASDDKLLRSLQKLGRELKQQDPKEDHKSDKLRDICMRYIKNTVETLRTRLDRIYLDKLNERDHGGQSNVVSSTEVEALREEVESLYSEILPVAQMSVEQQYLEPTLQLMSSRGGQSLGRSASAVSYVHDCLDYLLGRTDLLCGRLEELVSHQTATASLLATAKEELSTSTEPPRRMTPEQPAVSPVRPRAYTTKGGGRRRSSAVIEEPPIDTLLQTLALYIDDDTSHQEQIQSLSKALADRSAKASDVAHSTHESFEATATKYLDDLQRAVQIVEDGVFAETSFGNVKLMDPEMEESIAFLSSETQQIKSRLDQCNTKKGDGKSEKKEDMVRRWG
;
A
#
# COMPACT_ATOMS: atom_id res chain seq x y z
N MET A 1 -22.49 96.99 -63.27
CA MET A 1 -22.31 95.71 -64.02
C MET A 1 -21.26 95.79 -65.13
N VAL A 2 -21.06 96.93 -65.82
CA VAL A 2 -20.05 97.05 -66.90
C VAL A 2 -18.60 96.98 -66.37
N ALA A 3 -18.31 97.55 -65.20
CA ALA A 3 -16.96 97.52 -64.62
C ALA A 3 -16.47 96.11 -64.21
N ALA A 4 -17.37 95.26 -63.70
CA ALA A 4 -17.01 93.90 -63.23
C ALA A 4 -16.67 92.93 -64.38
N LYS A 5 -17.30 93.10 -65.55
CA LYS A 5 -16.94 92.34 -66.76
C LYS A 5 -15.56 92.74 -67.29
N GLY A 6 -15.20 94.03 -67.18
CA GLY A 6 -13.89 94.54 -67.58
C GLY A 6 -12.74 93.98 -66.72
N GLU A 7 -12.93 93.86 -65.40
CA GLU A 7 -11.91 93.29 -64.51
C GLU A 7 -11.71 91.78 -64.69
N SER A 8 -12.80 91.03 -64.91
CA SER A 8 -12.71 89.58 -65.19
C SER A 8 -12.05 89.31 -66.54
N ALA A 9 -12.40 90.09 -67.57
CA ALA A 9 -11.73 90.04 -68.87
C ALA A 9 -10.24 90.41 -68.77
N GLN A 10 -9.90 91.40 -67.92
CA GLN A 10 -8.52 91.77 -67.67
C GLN A 10 -7.72 90.64 -67.00
N ALA A 11 -8.31 89.94 -66.02
CA ALA A 11 -7.64 88.83 -65.34
C ALA A 11 -7.34 87.66 -66.30
N LEU A 12 -8.31 87.29 -67.15
CA LEU A 12 -8.14 86.24 -68.16
C LEU A 12 -7.14 86.63 -69.25
N LEU A 13 -7.16 87.87 -69.72
CA LEU A 13 -6.16 88.41 -70.65
C LEU A 13 -4.77 88.39 -70.02
N SER A 14 -4.63 88.79 -68.76
CA SER A 14 -3.34 88.78 -68.07
C SER A 14 -2.80 87.37 -67.84
N HIS A 15 -3.69 86.38 -67.63
CA HIS A 15 -3.32 84.98 -67.49
C HIS A 15 -2.88 84.39 -68.85
N ALA A 16 -3.65 84.62 -69.91
CA ALA A 16 -3.33 84.16 -71.26
C ALA A 16 -2.03 84.79 -71.80
N VAL A 17 -1.82 86.08 -71.56
CA VAL A 17 -0.60 86.79 -71.96
C VAL A 17 0.63 86.22 -71.24
N LYS A 18 0.48 85.77 -69.99
CA LYS A 18 1.55 85.09 -69.23
C LYS A 18 1.79 83.65 -69.67
N SER A 19 0.74 82.87 -69.95
CA SER A 19 0.88 81.48 -70.41
C SER A 19 1.51 81.40 -71.81
N HIS A 20 1.32 82.42 -72.65
CA HIS A 20 1.88 82.49 -74.01
C HIS A 20 3.10 83.41 -74.15
N ASN A 21 3.71 83.88 -73.05
CA ASN A 21 4.94 84.69 -73.04
C ASN A 21 4.88 85.96 -73.94
N ILE A 22 3.72 86.61 -74.04
CA ILE A 22 3.57 87.82 -74.86
C ILE A 22 3.84 89.04 -73.96
N THR A 23 4.73 89.95 -74.37
CA THR A 23 5.09 91.13 -73.58
C THR A 23 4.16 92.31 -73.87
N VAL A 24 2.96 92.31 -73.31
CA VAL A 24 2.06 93.50 -73.33
C VAL A 24 1.91 94.05 -71.92
N SER A 25 2.04 95.38 -71.77
CA SER A 25 1.96 96.00 -70.45
C SER A 25 0.52 96.05 -69.93
N ASP A 26 0.33 95.69 -68.66
CA ASP A 26 -1.00 95.68 -67.99
C ASP A 26 -1.68 97.06 -68.02
N LYS A 27 -0.90 98.13 -68.19
CA LYS A 27 -1.39 99.51 -68.33
C LYS A 27 -1.97 99.79 -69.73
N GLU A 28 -1.44 99.18 -70.78
CA GLU A 28 -1.96 99.29 -72.15
C GLU A 28 -3.25 98.49 -72.32
N LEU A 29 -3.33 97.30 -71.69
CA LEU A 29 -4.55 96.50 -71.65
C LEU A 29 -5.69 97.23 -70.93
N ARG A 30 -5.40 97.88 -69.79
CA ARG A 30 -6.38 98.76 -69.11
C ARG A 30 -6.82 99.94 -69.96
N ARG A 31 -5.91 100.53 -70.74
CA ARG A 31 -6.24 101.63 -71.66
C ARG A 31 -7.14 101.18 -72.81
N LEU A 32 -6.89 100.02 -73.40
CA LEU A 32 -7.73 99.45 -74.46
C LEU A 32 -9.13 99.06 -73.95
N LEU A 33 -9.21 98.47 -72.76
CA LEU A 33 -10.49 98.09 -72.14
C LEU A 33 -11.31 99.30 -71.67
N SER A 34 -10.68 100.46 -71.46
CA SER A 34 -11.33 101.71 -71.06
C SER A 34 -11.75 102.62 -72.23
N ASP A 35 -11.46 102.24 -73.48
CA ASP A 35 -11.87 103.00 -74.67
C ASP A 35 -13.41 102.91 -74.86
N PRO A 36 -14.15 104.04 -74.83
CA PRO A 36 -15.61 104.06 -74.83
C PRO A 36 -16.28 103.48 -76.08
N LYS A 37 -15.54 103.24 -77.16
CA LYS A 37 -16.11 102.68 -78.41
C LYS A 37 -15.84 101.19 -78.61
N HIS A 38 -14.72 100.66 -78.12
CA HIS A 38 -14.28 99.28 -78.43
C HIS A 38 -13.96 98.42 -77.19
N GLY A 39 -13.86 99.03 -76.00
CA GLY A 39 -13.48 98.31 -74.77
C GLY A 39 -14.49 97.22 -74.36
N HIS A 40 -15.78 97.46 -74.54
CA HIS A 40 -16.82 96.48 -74.19
C HIS A 40 -16.84 95.27 -75.14
N ALA A 41 -16.73 95.51 -76.45
CA ALA A 41 -16.67 94.44 -77.44
C ALA A 41 -15.42 93.58 -77.25
N PHE A 42 -14.30 94.20 -76.91
CA PHE A 42 -13.04 93.49 -76.61
C PHE A 42 -13.12 92.67 -75.31
N ALA A 43 -13.77 93.19 -74.26
CA ALA A 43 -13.97 92.46 -73.01
C ALA A 43 -14.88 91.22 -73.18
N GLU A 44 -15.96 91.34 -73.98
CA GLU A 44 -16.84 90.20 -74.27
C GLU A 44 -16.18 89.18 -75.21
N TRP A 45 -15.38 89.63 -76.17
CA TRP A 45 -14.55 88.74 -76.98
C TRP A 45 -13.56 87.95 -76.11
N ALA A 46 -12.83 88.64 -75.22
CA ALA A 46 -11.87 88.04 -74.31
C ALA A 46 -12.52 86.97 -73.41
N LEU A 47 -13.69 87.25 -72.84
CA LEU A 47 -14.43 86.29 -72.00
C LEU A 47 -14.95 85.08 -72.78
N ALA A 48 -15.32 85.26 -74.05
CA ALA A 48 -15.85 84.18 -74.88
C ALA A 48 -14.75 83.31 -75.52
N HIS A 49 -13.55 83.85 -75.75
CA HIS A 49 -12.53 83.20 -76.57
C HIS A 49 -11.27 82.80 -75.79
N LEU A 50 -11.01 83.35 -74.60
CA LEU A 50 -9.85 83.02 -73.76
C LEU A 50 -10.18 81.98 -72.69
N GLY A 51 -10.79 80.86 -73.09
CA GLY A 51 -11.04 79.70 -72.24
C GLY A 51 -9.89 78.68 -72.29
N PRO A 52 -9.71 77.85 -71.24
CA PRO A 52 -8.65 76.82 -71.20
C PRO A 52 -8.79 75.75 -72.28
N SER A 53 -9.96 75.62 -72.92
CA SER A 53 -10.20 74.74 -74.06
C SER A 53 -9.80 75.33 -75.41
N ASN A 54 -9.55 76.65 -75.47
CA ASN A 54 -9.38 77.38 -76.73
C ASN A 54 -7.96 77.94 -76.90
N LEU A 55 -7.07 77.72 -75.92
CA LEU A 55 -5.70 78.22 -75.91
C LEU A 55 -4.73 77.04 -76.06
N LEU A 56 -4.16 76.87 -77.25
CA LEU A 56 -3.09 75.89 -77.47
C LEU A 56 -1.78 76.43 -76.90
N THR A 57 -1.11 75.64 -76.07
CA THR A 57 0.25 75.91 -75.60
C THR A 57 1.26 75.86 -76.76
N ALA A 58 2.43 76.47 -76.59
CA ALA A 58 3.45 76.53 -77.66
C ALA A 58 3.85 75.13 -78.16
N ASN A 59 3.93 74.15 -77.26
CA ASN A 59 4.23 72.76 -77.61
C ASN A 59 3.06 72.09 -78.33
N GLU A 60 1.81 72.33 -77.93
CA GLU A 60 0.63 71.81 -78.63
C GLU A 60 0.48 72.42 -80.02
N LEU A 61 0.87 73.68 -80.20
CA LEU A 61 0.89 74.36 -81.49
C LEU A 61 2.01 73.83 -82.40
N GLU A 62 3.20 73.55 -81.85
CA GLU A 62 4.27 72.85 -82.57
C GLU A 62 3.85 71.44 -82.96
N LEU A 63 3.17 70.72 -82.07
CA LEU A 63 2.63 69.39 -82.33
C LEU A 63 1.53 69.44 -83.39
N TYR A 64 0.61 70.40 -83.30
CA TYR A 64 -0.45 70.60 -84.28
C TYR A 64 0.13 70.94 -85.65
N HIS A 65 1.15 71.80 -85.72
CA HIS A 65 1.86 72.07 -86.98
C HIS A 65 2.64 70.87 -87.49
N ALA A 66 3.23 70.04 -86.63
CA ALA A 66 3.89 68.81 -87.04
C ALA A 66 2.89 67.79 -87.59
N LEU A 67 1.72 67.64 -86.97
CA LEU A 67 0.64 66.78 -87.44
C LEU A 67 -0.03 67.31 -88.73
N ASP A 68 -0.14 68.63 -88.88
CA ASP A 68 -0.67 69.29 -90.08
C ASP A 68 0.30 69.12 -91.27
N GLN A 69 1.60 69.25 -91.00
CA GLN A 69 2.66 68.98 -92.00
C GLN A 69 2.76 67.50 -92.38
N SER A 70 2.43 66.57 -91.48
CA SER A 70 2.39 65.14 -91.79
C SER A 70 1.08 64.70 -92.45
N GLY A 71 0.05 65.55 -92.48
CA GLY A 71 -1.28 65.23 -93.02
C GLY A 71 -2.11 64.30 -92.13
N ASP A 72 -1.65 64.03 -90.90
CA ASP A 72 -2.30 63.09 -89.98
C ASP A 72 -3.53 63.70 -89.31
N VAL A 73 -3.64 65.04 -89.24
CA VAL A 73 -4.84 65.74 -88.70
C VAL A 73 -6.09 65.35 -89.48
N ASP A 74 -6.02 65.37 -90.82
CA ASP A 74 -7.15 65.00 -91.67
C ASP A 74 -7.53 63.52 -91.53
N SER A 75 -6.54 62.66 -91.26
CA SER A 75 -6.77 61.24 -91.01
C SER A 75 -7.43 60.99 -89.65
N LEU A 76 -7.04 61.73 -88.61
CA LEU A 76 -7.59 61.61 -87.26
C LEU A 76 -9.01 62.19 -87.17
N CYS A 77 -9.27 63.30 -87.86
CA CYS A 77 -10.62 63.87 -88.01
C CYS A 77 -11.58 62.93 -88.76
N ALA A 78 -11.08 62.11 -89.69
CA ALA A 78 -11.89 61.15 -90.44
C ALA A 78 -12.21 59.87 -89.64
N ILE A 79 -11.33 59.49 -88.70
CA ILE A 79 -11.41 58.20 -88.00
C ILE A 79 -12.05 58.34 -86.61
N HIS A 80 -11.90 59.48 -85.92
CA HIS A 80 -12.43 59.70 -84.58
C HIS A 80 -13.26 60.97 -84.49
N ASP A 81 -14.39 60.90 -83.79
CA ASP A 81 -15.13 62.10 -83.39
C ASP A 81 -14.35 62.77 -82.27
N LEU A 82 -13.48 63.71 -82.64
CA LEU A 82 -12.57 64.42 -81.73
C LEU A 82 -13.33 65.23 -80.66
N ALA A 83 -14.66 65.35 -80.76
CA ALA A 83 -15.53 65.92 -79.74
C ALA A 83 -15.77 64.99 -78.53
N GLU A 84 -15.65 63.66 -78.70
CA GLU A 84 -15.81 62.68 -77.60
C GLU A 84 -14.50 62.38 -76.86
N VAL A 85 -13.36 62.76 -77.44
CA VAL A 85 -12.05 62.57 -76.82
C VAL A 85 -11.85 63.62 -75.75
N ARG A 86 -12.20 63.27 -74.51
CA ARG A 86 -11.88 64.07 -73.32
C ARG A 86 -10.37 64.28 -73.26
N ALA A 87 -9.94 65.52 -73.38
CA ALA A 87 -8.53 65.89 -73.22
C ALA A 87 -8.04 65.40 -71.85
N ILE A 88 -6.99 64.57 -71.86
CA ILE A 88 -6.27 64.22 -70.65
C ILE A 88 -5.53 65.48 -70.24
N THR A 89 -5.98 66.09 -69.16
CA THR A 89 -5.30 67.26 -68.60
C THR A 89 -4.01 66.82 -67.90
N ASP A 90 -2.99 67.66 -67.90
CA ASP A 90 -1.74 67.39 -67.16
C ASP A 90 -2.03 67.10 -65.68
N ASP A 91 -3.05 67.73 -65.10
CA ASP A 91 -3.54 67.48 -63.73
C ASP A 91 -4.03 66.03 -63.51
N ASP A 92 -4.67 65.42 -64.52
CA ASP A 92 -5.14 64.04 -64.45
C ASP A 92 -3.95 63.05 -64.53
N LEU A 93 -2.90 63.37 -65.31
CA LEU A 93 -1.65 62.60 -65.35
C LEU A 93 -0.89 62.71 -64.03
N GLU A 94 -0.77 63.91 -63.46
CA GLU A 94 -0.14 64.12 -62.16
C GLU A 94 -0.89 63.36 -61.06
N ARG A 95 -2.23 63.36 -61.06
CA ARG A 95 -3.04 62.59 -60.11
C ARG A 95 -2.81 61.09 -60.26
N ALA A 96 -2.80 60.56 -61.49
CA ALA A 96 -2.54 59.14 -61.74
C ALA A 96 -1.11 58.73 -61.31
N ILE A 97 -0.11 59.59 -61.52
CA ILE A 97 1.26 59.36 -61.06
C ILE A 97 1.34 59.37 -59.53
N MET A 98 0.65 60.29 -58.86
CA MET A 98 0.59 60.33 -57.39
C MET A 98 -0.13 59.12 -56.81
N GLU A 99 -1.24 58.69 -57.40
CA GLU A 99 -1.95 57.46 -57.00
C GLU A 99 -1.09 56.22 -57.21
N LEU A 100 -0.38 56.12 -58.34
CA LEU A 100 0.54 55.02 -58.60
C LEU A 100 1.71 55.00 -57.61
N LYS A 101 2.29 56.16 -57.28
CA LYS A 101 3.34 56.28 -56.26
C LYS A 101 2.83 55.86 -54.88
N SER A 102 1.66 56.36 -54.48
CA SER A 102 1.00 55.97 -53.23
C SER A 102 0.73 54.47 -53.15
N SER A 103 0.23 53.86 -54.25
CA SER A 103 0.01 52.42 -54.35
C SER A 103 1.33 51.63 -54.28
N THR A 104 2.36 52.11 -54.96
CA THR A 104 3.70 51.48 -54.93
C THR A 104 4.29 51.52 -53.54
N GLU A 105 4.19 52.66 -52.83
CA GLU A 105 4.62 52.79 -51.44
C GLU A 105 3.83 51.86 -50.52
N ALA A 106 2.51 51.76 -50.69
CA ALA A 106 1.69 50.83 -49.92
C ALA A 106 2.09 49.36 -50.15
N ILE A 107 2.38 48.97 -51.39
CA ILE A 107 2.85 47.61 -51.72
C ILE A 107 4.24 47.35 -51.12
N VAL A 108 5.15 48.34 -51.12
CA VAL A 108 6.46 48.22 -50.47
C VAL A 108 6.31 48.03 -48.96
N GLN A 109 5.44 48.80 -48.32
CA GLN A 109 5.14 48.63 -46.88
C GLN A 109 4.52 47.25 -46.58
N GLN A 110 3.61 46.77 -47.43
CA GLN A 110 3.02 45.43 -47.29
C GLN A 110 4.06 44.33 -47.48
N THR A 111 4.95 44.44 -48.47
CA THR A 111 6.01 43.44 -48.67
C THR A 111 7.05 43.45 -47.56
N GLU A 112 7.37 44.64 -47.01
CA GLU A 112 8.26 44.76 -45.86
C GLU A 112 7.64 44.13 -44.60
N THR A 113 6.37 44.42 -44.30
CA THR A 113 5.66 43.81 -43.16
C THR A 113 5.53 42.30 -43.32
N MET A 114 5.24 41.79 -44.52
CA MET A 114 5.22 40.34 -44.80
C MET A 114 6.60 39.71 -44.63
N LYS A 115 7.68 40.40 -44.99
CA LYS A 115 9.05 39.92 -44.77
C LYS A 115 9.36 39.85 -43.28
N GLN A 116 8.97 40.86 -42.50
CA GLN A 116 9.11 40.87 -41.05
C GLN A 116 8.29 39.73 -40.40
N GLN A 117 7.06 39.49 -40.86
CA GLN A 117 6.22 38.38 -40.39
C GLN A 117 6.84 37.02 -40.70
N LYS A 118 7.35 36.83 -41.93
CA LYS A 118 8.06 35.61 -42.33
C LYS A 118 9.29 35.37 -41.46
N GLU A 119 10.08 36.41 -41.20
CA GLU A 119 11.26 36.31 -40.34
C GLU A 119 10.89 36.01 -38.88
N ALA A 120 9.84 36.64 -38.36
CA ALA A 120 9.30 36.35 -37.03
C ALA A 120 8.81 34.89 -36.92
N MET A 121 8.09 34.38 -37.92
CA MET A 121 7.66 32.98 -37.98
C MET A 121 8.85 32.02 -38.04
N ALA A 122 9.88 32.32 -38.86
CA ALA A 122 11.08 31.51 -38.94
C ALA A 122 11.81 31.43 -37.59
N ARG A 123 11.92 32.57 -36.87
CA ARG A 123 12.50 32.61 -35.52
C ARG A 123 11.68 31.82 -34.50
N LEU A 124 10.34 31.86 -34.60
CA LEU A 124 9.47 31.07 -33.74
C LEU A 124 9.63 29.56 -34.02
N MET A 125 9.63 29.15 -35.28
CA MET A 125 9.86 27.75 -35.68
C MET A 125 11.23 27.24 -35.24
N GLN A 126 12.27 28.06 -35.35
CA GLN A 126 13.59 27.72 -34.84
C GLN A 126 13.56 27.55 -33.31
N ARG A 127 12.93 28.47 -32.58
CA ARG A 127 12.81 28.40 -31.12
C ARG A 127 12.00 27.18 -30.65
N THR A 128 10.93 26.81 -31.36
CA THR A 128 10.15 25.60 -31.06
C THR A 128 11.00 24.34 -31.31
N ALA A 129 11.71 24.28 -32.44
CA ALA A 129 12.61 23.15 -32.73
C ALA A 129 13.73 23.01 -31.69
N GLU A 130 14.35 24.11 -31.26
CA GLU A 130 15.35 24.12 -30.19
C GLU A 130 14.76 23.69 -28.84
N SER A 131 13.54 24.14 -28.51
CA SER A 131 12.84 23.74 -27.29
C SER A 131 12.49 22.25 -27.29
N GLU A 132 12.02 21.72 -28.41
CA GLU A 132 11.73 20.30 -28.60
C GLU A 132 12.99 19.44 -28.51
N ALA A 133 14.11 19.91 -29.09
CA ALA A 133 15.40 19.24 -28.96
C ALA A 133 15.84 19.17 -27.49
N ARG A 134 15.80 20.29 -26.76
CA ARG A 134 16.11 20.32 -25.32
C ARG A 134 15.20 19.41 -24.49
N ARG A 135 13.91 19.35 -24.84
CA ARG A 135 12.95 18.48 -24.16
C ARG A 135 13.27 17.00 -24.40
N ARG A 136 13.59 16.62 -25.65
CA ARG A 136 14.03 15.26 -26.00
C ARG A 136 15.31 14.87 -25.28
N ASP A 137 16.30 15.75 -25.21
CA ASP A 137 17.55 15.50 -24.49
C ASP A 137 17.32 15.32 -22.98
N PHE A 138 16.45 16.15 -22.39
CA PHE A 138 16.06 16.01 -21.00
C PHE A 138 15.33 14.69 -20.73
N GLU A 139 14.34 14.34 -21.56
CA GLU A 139 13.59 13.08 -21.47
C GLU A 139 14.52 11.87 -21.61
N PHE A 140 15.48 11.90 -22.56
CA PHE A 140 16.48 10.86 -22.73
C PHE A 140 17.39 10.71 -21.50
N SER A 141 17.88 11.82 -20.95
CA SER A 141 18.72 11.80 -19.74
C SER A 141 17.97 11.26 -18.52
N ARG A 142 16.69 11.63 -18.36
CA ARG A 142 15.81 11.14 -17.31
C ARG A 142 15.54 9.65 -17.47
N GLN A 143 15.23 9.21 -18.69
CA GLN A 143 14.98 7.81 -19.00
C GLN A 143 16.22 6.95 -18.71
N ARG A 144 17.41 7.40 -19.11
CA ARG A 144 18.67 6.73 -18.82
C ARG A 144 18.93 6.61 -17.31
N ARG A 145 18.60 7.65 -16.53
CA ARG A 145 18.72 7.61 -15.07
C ARG A 145 17.76 6.59 -14.45
N ILE A 146 16.49 6.60 -14.87
CA ILE A 146 15.48 5.64 -14.40
C ILE A 146 15.90 4.21 -14.76
N GLU A 147 16.43 3.98 -15.96
CA GLU A 147 16.94 2.68 -16.37
C GLU A 147 18.17 2.23 -15.56
N ALA A 148 19.07 3.15 -15.22
CA ALA A 148 20.20 2.85 -14.35
C ALA A 148 19.76 2.52 -12.92
N GLU A 149 18.83 3.29 -12.35
CA GLU A 149 18.24 3.04 -11.02
C GLU A 149 17.48 1.71 -11.02
N ARG A 150 16.71 1.39 -12.06
CA ARG A 150 16.04 0.09 -12.21
C ARG A 150 17.02 -1.07 -12.26
N LYS A 151 18.10 -0.95 -13.03
CA LYS A 151 19.15 -1.98 -13.08
C LYS A 151 19.85 -2.15 -11.75
N HIS A 152 20.11 -1.06 -11.04
CA HIS A 152 20.72 -1.09 -9.72
C HIS A 152 19.83 -1.79 -8.69
N ILE A 153 18.55 -1.43 -8.62
CA ILE A 153 17.57 -2.08 -7.74
C ILE A 153 17.42 -3.56 -8.11
N ALA A 154 17.37 -3.90 -9.40
CA ALA A 154 17.31 -5.30 -9.84
C ALA A 154 18.52 -6.11 -9.38
N ALA A 155 19.73 -5.54 -9.47
CA ALA A 155 20.95 -6.18 -8.97
C ALA A 155 20.93 -6.35 -7.44
N GLU A 156 20.48 -5.33 -6.70
CA GLU A 156 20.35 -5.42 -5.23
C GLU A 156 19.30 -6.47 -4.81
N VAL A 157 18.17 -6.56 -5.52
CA VAL A 157 17.16 -7.60 -5.28
C VAL A 157 17.74 -8.98 -5.56
N GLU A 158 18.51 -9.14 -6.65
CA GLU A 158 19.17 -10.41 -6.97
C GLU A 158 20.19 -10.79 -5.89
N ASP A 159 21.05 -9.87 -5.46
CA ASP A 159 22.03 -10.08 -4.38
C ASP A 159 21.34 -10.46 -3.06
N LEU A 160 20.27 -9.73 -2.68
CA LEU A 160 19.51 -10.04 -1.48
C LEU A 160 18.82 -11.41 -1.57
N SER A 161 18.26 -11.74 -2.73
CA SER A 161 17.60 -13.03 -2.99
C SER A 161 18.58 -14.20 -2.91
N GLN A 162 19.80 -14.04 -3.45
CA GLN A 162 20.88 -15.01 -3.32
C GLN A 162 21.31 -15.15 -1.86
N SER A 163 21.49 -14.03 -1.14
CA SER A 163 21.85 -14.06 0.28
C SER A 163 20.80 -14.76 1.14
N LEU A 164 19.52 -14.56 0.83
CA LEU A 164 18.39 -15.20 1.49
C LEU A 164 18.35 -16.69 1.15
N GLY A 165 18.61 -17.06 -0.11
CA GLY A 165 18.78 -18.45 -0.52
C GLY A 165 19.88 -19.18 0.24
N TYR A 166 21.06 -18.57 0.41
CA TYR A 166 22.15 -19.14 1.21
C TYR A 166 21.75 -19.30 2.69
N ARG A 167 21.09 -18.30 3.27
CA ARG A 167 20.59 -18.38 4.66
C ARG A 167 19.54 -19.46 4.85
N ILE A 168 18.63 -19.64 3.88
CA ILE A 168 17.65 -20.73 3.89
C ILE A 168 18.37 -22.08 3.92
N SER A 169 19.33 -22.30 3.01
CA SER A 169 20.06 -23.57 2.95
C SER A 169 20.88 -23.84 4.22
N ASP A 170 21.51 -22.81 4.80
CA ASP A 170 22.28 -22.92 6.03
C ASP A 170 21.39 -23.27 7.23
N LEU A 171 20.22 -22.62 7.36
CA LEU A 171 19.23 -22.94 8.39
C LEU A 171 18.65 -24.35 8.23
N GLU A 172 18.39 -24.81 7.00
CA GLU A 172 17.95 -26.18 6.73
C GLU A 172 19.02 -27.20 7.15
N GLN A 173 20.28 -26.96 6.78
CA GLN A 173 21.38 -27.83 7.16
C GLN A 173 21.59 -27.85 8.69
N GLN A 174 21.51 -26.70 9.34
CA GLN A 174 21.59 -26.60 10.80
C GLN A 174 20.43 -27.35 11.48
N GLY A 175 19.22 -27.29 10.92
CA GLY A 175 18.07 -28.06 11.38
C GLY A 175 18.30 -29.57 11.31
N ASP A 176 18.83 -30.06 10.20
CA ASP A 176 19.13 -31.48 10.02
C ASP A 176 20.26 -31.98 10.95
N ASP A 177 21.33 -31.20 11.11
CA ASP A 177 22.47 -31.59 11.93
C ASP A 177 22.16 -31.51 13.43
N SER A 178 21.39 -30.52 13.86
CA SER A 178 20.87 -30.46 15.24
C SER A 178 19.93 -31.63 15.52
N GLY A 179 19.02 -31.98 14.58
CA GLY A 179 18.13 -33.14 14.69
C GLY A 179 18.88 -34.47 14.86
N LYS A 180 19.94 -34.70 14.07
CA LYS A 180 20.82 -35.88 14.21
C LYS A 180 21.52 -35.92 15.56
N THR A 181 22.04 -34.77 16.01
CA THR A 181 22.76 -34.65 17.29
C THR A 181 21.83 -34.95 18.46
N ILE A 182 20.61 -34.40 18.45
CA ILE A 182 19.59 -34.67 19.47
C ILE A 182 19.19 -36.15 19.47
N SER A 183 18.98 -36.75 18.29
CA SER A 183 18.66 -38.18 18.17
C SER A 183 19.76 -39.06 18.78
N HIS A 184 21.03 -38.71 18.59
CA HIS A 184 22.15 -39.41 19.20
C HIS A 184 22.14 -39.28 20.73
N ILE A 185 22.01 -38.06 21.26
CA ILE A 185 21.96 -37.80 22.69
C ILE A 185 20.78 -38.56 23.34
N LEU A 186 19.61 -38.55 22.70
CA LEU A 186 18.42 -39.24 23.18
C LEU A 186 18.63 -40.77 23.20
N LYS A 187 19.26 -41.34 22.18
CA LYS A 187 19.61 -42.77 22.14
C LYS A 187 20.58 -43.15 23.26
N ASP A 188 21.62 -42.36 23.50
CA ASP A 188 22.59 -42.60 24.57
C ASP A 188 21.93 -42.52 25.95
N LEU A 189 21.03 -41.56 26.10
CA LEU A 189 20.32 -41.32 27.35
C LEU A 189 19.34 -42.45 27.64
N LEU A 190 18.50 -42.85 26.67
CA LEU A 190 17.62 -44.02 26.81
C LEU A 190 18.42 -45.31 27.06
N ALA A 191 19.57 -45.49 26.41
CA ALA A 191 20.45 -46.62 26.67
C ALA A 191 21.03 -46.61 28.10
N SER A 192 21.24 -45.43 28.69
CA SER A 192 21.62 -45.32 30.11
C SER A 192 20.47 -45.68 31.06
N ASP A 193 19.22 -45.33 30.72
CA ASP A 193 18.04 -45.72 31.49
C ASP A 193 17.80 -47.22 31.44
N ASP A 194 17.94 -47.83 30.27
CA ASP A 194 17.83 -49.28 30.11
C ASP A 194 18.86 -50.04 30.95
N LYS A 195 20.08 -49.51 31.09
CA LYS A 195 21.10 -50.09 31.98
C LYS A 195 20.67 -50.01 33.44
N LEU A 196 20.10 -48.88 33.85
CA LEU A 196 19.57 -48.69 35.20
C LEU A 196 18.40 -49.64 35.46
N LEU A 197 17.42 -49.72 34.56
CA LEU A 197 16.27 -50.62 34.66
C LEU A 197 16.69 -52.10 34.74
N ARG A 198 17.70 -52.51 33.96
CA ARG A 198 18.29 -53.86 34.06
C ARG A 198 18.92 -54.12 35.44
N SER A 199 19.57 -53.11 36.02
CA SER A 199 20.14 -53.23 37.38
C SER A 199 19.05 -53.34 38.45
N LEU A 200 17.96 -52.57 38.32
CA LEU A 200 16.78 -52.67 39.20
C LEU A 200 16.09 -54.03 39.05
N GLN A 201 15.97 -54.55 37.82
CA GLN A 201 15.41 -55.89 37.59
C GLN A 201 16.25 -56.97 38.26
N LYS A 202 17.58 -56.85 38.23
CA LYS A 202 18.48 -57.77 38.93
C LYS A 202 18.27 -57.70 40.44
N LEU A 203 18.21 -56.49 41.01
CA LEU A 203 17.93 -56.28 42.43
C LEU A 203 16.57 -56.84 42.85
N GLY A 204 15.54 -56.64 42.03
CA GLY A 204 14.20 -57.19 42.27
C GLY A 204 14.16 -58.73 42.23
N ARG A 205 14.97 -59.37 41.37
CA ARG A 205 15.12 -60.83 41.37
C ARG A 205 15.83 -61.33 42.64
N GLU A 206 16.86 -60.64 43.07
CA GLU A 206 17.58 -60.93 44.33
C GLU A 206 16.64 -60.77 45.54
N LEU A 207 15.73 -59.79 45.50
CA LEU A 207 14.78 -59.54 46.58
C LEU A 207 13.61 -60.52 46.63
N LYS A 208 13.09 -60.93 45.46
CA LYS A 208 12.03 -61.95 45.35
C LYS A 208 12.49 -63.32 45.84
N GLN A 209 13.79 -63.55 45.90
CA GLN A 209 14.40 -64.76 46.43
C GLN A 209 14.44 -64.73 47.97
N GLN A 210 13.30 -64.44 48.61
CA GLN A 210 13.12 -64.70 50.04
C GLN A 210 13.25 -66.22 50.23
N ASP A 211 14.23 -66.64 51.03
CA ASP A 211 14.68 -68.03 51.11
C ASP A 211 13.51 -68.97 51.49
N PRO A 212 12.93 -69.79 50.59
CA PRO A 212 11.97 -70.83 50.98
C PRO A 212 12.62 -71.87 51.91
N LYS A 213 13.95 -71.80 52.02
CA LYS A 213 14.78 -72.55 52.95
C LYS A 213 14.60 -72.10 54.40
N GLU A 214 14.15 -70.89 54.71
CA GLU A 214 13.98 -70.43 56.10
C GLU A 214 12.71 -71.01 56.75
N ASP A 215 11.58 -71.03 56.04
CA ASP A 215 10.35 -71.68 56.51
C ASP A 215 10.52 -73.20 56.67
N HIS A 216 11.17 -73.85 55.70
CA HIS A 216 11.53 -75.26 55.82
C HIS A 216 12.55 -75.54 56.93
N LYS A 217 13.35 -74.56 57.37
CA LYS A 217 14.26 -74.72 58.52
C LYS A 217 13.51 -74.62 59.84
N SER A 218 12.51 -73.74 59.96
CA SER A 218 11.70 -73.63 61.18
C SER A 218 10.86 -74.88 61.43
N ASP A 219 10.30 -75.48 60.37
CA ASP A 219 9.53 -76.72 60.50
C ASP A 219 10.44 -77.90 60.89
N LYS A 220 11.61 -78.02 60.25
CA LYS A 220 12.61 -79.04 60.62
C LYS A 220 13.12 -78.86 62.05
N LEU A 221 13.28 -77.63 62.52
CA LEU A 221 13.68 -77.33 63.89
C LEU A 221 12.61 -77.80 64.89
N ARG A 222 11.34 -77.53 64.62
CA ARG A 222 10.21 -78.04 65.43
C ARG A 222 10.18 -79.56 65.48
N ASP A 223 10.38 -80.23 64.34
CA ASP A 223 10.46 -81.69 64.27
C ASP A 223 11.63 -82.28 65.06
N ILE A 224 12.81 -81.66 64.98
CA ILE A 224 14.00 -82.09 65.74
C ILE A 224 13.77 -81.89 67.24
N CYS A 225 13.18 -80.76 67.66
CA CYS A 225 12.86 -80.51 69.06
C CYS A 225 11.84 -81.51 69.59
N MET A 226 10.79 -81.85 68.83
CA MET A 226 9.84 -82.90 69.20
C MET A 226 10.52 -84.28 69.35
N ARG A 227 11.42 -84.64 68.43
CA ARG A 227 12.19 -85.90 68.54
C ARG A 227 13.09 -85.90 69.76
N TYR A 228 13.72 -84.77 70.08
CA TYR A 228 14.57 -84.62 71.25
C TYR A 228 13.77 -84.74 72.54
N ILE A 229 12.61 -84.08 72.65
CA ILE A 229 11.67 -84.23 73.77
C ILE A 229 11.30 -85.71 73.95
N LYS A 230 10.89 -86.39 72.88
CA LYS A 230 10.54 -87.82 72.95
C LYS A 230 11.70 -88.66 73.49
N ASN A 231 12.91 -88.49 72.96
CA ASN A 231 14.08 -89.25 73.40
C ASN A 231 14.49 -88.93 74.85
N THR A 232 14.41 -87.67 75.27
CA THR A 232 14.71 -87.28 76.66
C THR A 232 13.71 -87.87 77.64
N VAL A 233 12.41 -87.85 77.31
CA VAL A 233 11.36 -88.49 78.12
C VAL A 233 11.59 -89.99 78.21
N GLU A 234 11.84 -90.67 77.09
CA GLU A 234 12.14 -92.11 77.07
C GLU A 234 13.42 -92.44 77.88
N THR A 235 14.46 -91.63 77.77
CA THR A 235 15.72 -91.80 78.54
C THR A 235 15.52 -91.55 80.03
N LEU A 236 14.75 -90.53 80.41
CA LEU A 236 14.44 -90.25 81.83
C LEU A 236 13.57 -91.36 82.43
N ARG A 237 12.58 -91.85 81.68
CA ARG A 237 11.74 -92.98 82.12
C ARG A 237 12.55 -94.25 82.31
N THR A 238 13.35 -94.64 81.32
CA THR A 238 14.22 -95.83 81.42
C THR A 238 15.27 -95.70 82.52
N ARG A 239 15.79 -94.49 82.78
CA ARG A 239 16.70 -94.24 83.91
C ARG A 239 15.98 -94.37 85.25
N LEU A 240 14.74 -93.92 85.35
CA LEU A 240 13.94 -94.04 86.56
C LEU A 240 13.55 -95.50 86.82
N ASP A 241 13.11 -96.23 85.80
CA ASP A 241 12.86 -97.67 85.85
C ASP A 241 14.12 -98.43 86.29
N ARG A 242 15.28 -98.08 85.73
CA ARG A 242 16.55 -98.68 86.13
C ARG A 242 16.89 -98.41 87.59
N ILE A 243 16.79 -97.16 88.05
CA ILE A 243 17.07 -96.83 89.45
C ILE A 243 16.08 -97.54 90.38
N TYR A 244 14.80 -97.60 90.02
CA TYR A 244 13.78 -98.32 90.78
C TYR A 244 14.11 -99.82 90.90
N LEU A 245 14.45 -100.47 89.78
CA LEU A 245 14.86 -101.88 89.76
C LEU A 245 16.19 -102.13 90.47
N ASP A 246 17.19 -101.25 90.30
CA ASP A 246 18.48 -101.34 91.00
C ASP A 246 18.29 -101.23 92.52
N LYS A 247 17.38 -100.35 92.99
CA LYS A 247 17.04 -100.21 94.42
C LYS A 247 16.25 -101.41 94.96
N LEU A 248 15.38 -102.01 94.17
CA LEU A 248 14.72 -103.27 94.53
C LEU A 248 15.73 -104.42 94.62
N ASN A 249 16.68 -104.51 93.68
CA ASN A 249 17.72 -105.55 93.69
C ASN A 249 18.71 -105.39 94.84
N GLU A 250 19.15 -104.16 95.14
CA GLU A 250 20.00 -103.84 96.31
C GLU A 250 19.33 -104.28 97.63
N ARG A 251 18.00 -104.16 97.71
CA ARG A 251 17.21 -104.61 98.86
C ARG A 251 17.13 -106.13 98.98
N ASP A 252 17.04 -106.84 97.86
CA ASP A 252 16.96 -108.31 97.84
C ASP A 252 18.30 -109.00 98.20
N HIS A 253 19.43 -108.32 97.94
CA HIS A 253 20.78 -108.84 98.19
C HIS A 253 21.38 -108.33 99.51
N GLY A 254 20.91 -107.20 100.04
CA GLY A 254 21.29 -106.68 101.35
C GLY A 254 20.36 -107.19 102.43
N GLY A 255 20.76 -108.22 103.17
CA GLY A 255 19.99 -108.81 104.28
C GLY A 255 19.80 -107.89 105.51
N GLN A 256 19.19 -106.72 105.33
CA GLN A 256 18.74 -105.84 106.40
C GLN A 256 17.21 -105.80 106.44
N SER A 257 16.69 -106.54 107.41
CA SER A 257 15.34 -106.48 107.94
C SER A 257 15.05 -105.09 108.54
N ASN A 258 14.69 -104.12 107.71
CA ASN A 258 13.81 -103.02 108.11
C ASN A 258 12.45 -103.25 107.47
N VAL A 259 11.43 -103.45 108.30
CA VAL A 259 10.02 -103.57 107.89
C VAL A 259 9.58 -102.19 107.40
N VAL A 260 9.88 -101.88 106.14
CA VAL A 260 9.22 -100.81 105.40
C VAL A 260 7.74 -101.21 105.33
N SER A 261 6.85 -100.41 105.89
CA SER A 261 5.42 -100.70 105.86
C SER A 261 4.93 -100.69 104.41
N SER A 262 3.95 -101.55 104.08
CA SER A 262 3.32 -101.57 102.75
C SER A 262 2.89 -100.17 102.29
N THR A 263 2.53 -99.32 103.25
CA THR A 263 2.12 -97.92 103.03
C THR A 263 3.25 -97.03 102.49
N GLU A 264 4.51 -97.26 102.88
CA GLU A 264 5.67 -96.49 102.38
C GLU A 264 6.03 -96.89 100.94
N VAL A 265 5.85 -98.16 100.59
CA VAL A 265 6.05 -98.65 99.21
C VAL A 265 4.94 -98.13 98.28
N GLU A 266 3.70 -98.09 98.76
CA GLU A 266 2.58 -97.49 98.02
C GLU A 266 2.76 -95.98 97.83
N ALA A 267 3.17 -95.25 98.86
CA ALA A 267 3.48 -93.82 98.76
C ALA A 267 4.62 -93.55 97.75
N LEU A 268 5.72 -94.32 97.80
CA LEU A 268 6.82 -94.19 96.83
C LEU A 268 6.38 -94.54 95.40
N ARG A 269 5.46 -95.50 95.24
CA ARG A 269 4.89 -95.83 93.93
C ARG A 269 4.01 -94.70 93.40
N GLU A 270 3.17 -94.10 94.23
CA GLU A 270 2.36 -92.93 93.86
C GLU A 270 3.24 -91.73 93.51
N GLU A 271 4.33 -91.50 94.25
CA GLU A 271 5.32 -90.47 93.95
C GLU A 271 6.02 -90.71 92.60
N VAL A 272 6.38 -91.96 92.29
CA VAL A 272 6.97 -92.34 90.99
C VAL A 272 5.95 -92.19 89.85
N GLU A 273 4.69 -92.58 90.07
CA GLU A 273 3.61 -92.40 89.09
C GLU A 273 3.31 -90.90 88.86
N SER A 274 3.37 -90.06 89.90
CA SER A 274 3.32 -88.59 89.79
C SER A 274 4.49 -88.07 88.97
N LEU A 275 5.71 -88.53 89.26
CA LEU A 275 6.91 -88.13 88.53
C LEU A 275 6.84 -88.53 87.05
N TYR A 276 6.25 -89.68 86.71
CA TYR A 276 6.02 -90.08 85.32
C TYR A 276 5.09 -89.15 84.53
N SER A 277 4.12 -88.56 85.22
CA SER A 277 3.20 -87.56 84.64
C SER A 277 3.88 -86.21 84.42
N GLU A 278 4.85 -85.85 85.26
CA GLU A 278 5.56 -84.57 85.21
C GLU A 278 6.77 -84.56 84.24
N ILE A 279 7.39 -85.71 83.97
CA ILE A 279 8.57 -85.81 83.09
C ILE A 279 8.30 -85.22 81.69
N LEU A 280 7.13 -85.46 81.10
CA LEU A 280 6.82 -84.97 79.75
C LEU A 280 6.63 -83.44 79.70
N PRO A 281 5.76 -82.82 80.53
CA PRO A 281 5.63 -81.37 80.60
C PRO A 281 6.95 -80.64 80.91
N VAL A 282 7.75 -81.17 81.84
CA VAL A 282 9.04 -80.55 82.20
C VAL A 282 10.05 -80.68 81.06
N ALA A 283 10.13 -81.83 80.40
CA ALA A 283 10.99 -82.02 79.24
C ALA A 283 10.57 -81.09 78.08
N GLN A 284 9.27 -80.97 77.80
CA GLN A 284 8.73 -80.03 76.82
C GLN A 284 9.15 -78.59 77.13
N MET A 285 8.85 -78.11 78.34
CA MET A 285 9.18 -76.75 78.76
C MET A 285 10.69 -76.49 78.71
N SER A 286 11.52 -77.46 79.12
CA SER A 286 12.99 -77.31 79.10
C SER A 286 13.54 -77.20 77.68
N VAL A 287 13.03 -78.00 76.73
CA VAL A 287 13.49 -77.98 75.33
C VAL A 287 12.97 -76.75 74.61
N GLU A 288 11.73 -76.36 74.88
CA GLU A 288 11.13 -75.16 74.32
C GLU A 288 11.92 -73.91 74.76
N GLN A 289 12.21 -73.80 76.06
CA GLN A 289 12.91 -72.63 76.62
C GLN A 289 14.40 -72.59 76.26
N GLN A 290 15.09 -73.74 76.22
CA GLN A 290 16.53 -73.77 75.94
C GLN A 290 16.86 -73.70 74.45
N TYR A 291 16.03 -74.30 73.60
CA TYR A 291 16.37 -74.50 72.18
C TYR A 291 15.36 -73.89 71.23
N LEU A 292 14.06 -74.16 71.38
CA LEU A 292 13.06 -73.75 70.38
C LEU A 292 12.84 -72.24 70.35
N GLU A 293 12.54 -71.63 71.50
CA GLU A 293 12.22 -70.21 71.57
C GLU A 293 13.44 -69.31 71.21
N PRO A 294 14.65 -69.55 71.73
CA PRO A 294 15.81 -68.74 71.38
C PRO A 294 16.17 -68.84 69.89
N THR A 295 16.04 -70.02 69.28
CA THR A 295 16.35 -70.19 67.86
C THR A 295 15.28 -69.57 66.97
N LEU A 296 14.00 -69.61 67.34
CA LEU A 296 12.93 -68.88 66.64
C LEU A 296 13.07 -67.35 66.78
N GLN A 297 13.51 -66.85 67.94
CA GLN A 297 13.84 -65.43 68.12
C GLN A 297 15.05 -64.99 67.28
N LEU A 298 16.07 -65.84 67.16
CA LEU A 298 17.20 -65.60 66.26
C LEU A 298 16.80 -65.66 64.77
N MET A 299 15.91 -66.58 64.39
CA MET A 299 15.38 -66.66 63.02
C MET A 299 14.50 -65.45 62.68
N SER A 300 13.63 -65.02 63.59
CA SER A 300 12.76 -63.85 63.39
C SER A 300 13.54 -62.53 63.38
N SER A 301 14.55 -62.36 64.23
CA SER A 301 15.45 -61.18 64.19
C SER A 301 16.27 -61.11 62.89
N ARG A 302 16.74 -62.27 62.39
CA ARG A 302 17.36 -62.39 61.07
C ARG A 302 16.36 -62.10 59.93
N GLY A 303 15.12 -62.57 60.05
CA GLY A 303 14.02 -62.20 59.15
C GLY A 303 13.77 -60.70 59.14
N GLY A 304 13.81 -60.04 60.30
CA GLY A 304 13.73 -58.58 60.42
C GLY A 304 14.87 -57.85 59.72
N GLN A 305 16.10 -58.36 59.76
CA GLN A 305 17.23 -57.81 58.99
C GLN A 305 17.04 -57.98 57.48
N SER A 306 16.45 -59.10 57.04
CA SER A 306 16.09 -59.31 55.63
C SER A 306 15.00 -58.35 55.15
N LEU A 307 14.02 -58.06 56.02
CA LEU A 307 12.96 -57.08 55.76
C LEU A 307 13.52 -55.66 55.71
N GLY A 308 14.48 -55.31 56.57
CA GLY A 308 15.18 -54.03 56.53
C GLY A 308 15.98 -53.84 55.23
N ARG A 309 16.69 -54.89 54.78
CA ARG A 309 17.35 -54.89 53.47
C ARG A 309 16.35 -54.75 52.33
N SER A 310 15.21 -55.43 52.43
CA SER A 310 14.11 -55.31 51.46
C SER A 310 13.53 -53.90 51.39
N ALA A 311 13.24 -53.29 52.54
CA ALA A 311 12.75 -51.92 52.61
C ALA A 311 13.76 -50.92 52.03
N SER A 312 15.06 -51.08 52.33
CA SER A 312 16.11 -50.24 51.76
C SER A 312 16.26 -50.42 50.23
N ALA A 313 16.13 -51.66 49.74
CA ALA A 313 16.16 -51.95 48.32
C ALA A 313 14.94 -51.37 47.61
N VAL A 314 13.74 -51.49 48.19
CA VAL A 314 12.51 -50.90 47.64
C VAL A 314 12.56 -49.37 47.63
N SER A 315 13.09 -48.74 48.69
CA SER A 315 13.35 -47.29 48.71
C SER A 315 14.28 -46.88 47.58
N TYR A 316 15.39 -47.61 47.39
CA TYR A 316 16.31 -47.37 46.29
C TYR A 316 15.67 -47.56 44.91
N VAL A 317 14.82 -48.57 44.73
CA VAL A 317 14.04 -48.75 43.49
C VAL A 317 13.12 -47.56 43.27
N HIS A 318 12.43 -47.09 44.31
CA HIS A 318 11.54 -45.94 44.22
C HIS A 318 12.30 -44.66 43.84
N ASP A 319 13.40 -44.34 44.53
CA ASP A 319 14.24 -43.19 44.23
C ASP A 319 14.79 -43.24 42.80
N CYS A 320 15.16 -44.43 42.32
CA CYS A 320 15.58 -44.62 40.94
C CYS A 320 14.45 -44.39 39.94
N LEU A 321 13.24 -44.89 40.22
CA LEU A 321 12.08 -44.68 39.36
C LEU A 321 11.66 -43.21 39.32
N ASP A 322 11.70 -42.51 40.45
CA ASP A 322 11.44 -41.07 40.51
C ASP A 322 12.50 -40.28 39.74
N TYR A 323 13.78 -40.67 39.85
CA TYR A 323 14.86 -40.11 39.03
C TYR A 323 14.61 -40.31 37.53
N LEU A 324 14.22 -41.52 37.11
CA LEU A 324 13.89 -41.82 35.72
C LEU A 324 12.72 -40.96 35.23
N LEU A 325 11.65 -40.85 36.04
CA LEU A 325 10.45 -40.11 35.70
C LEU A 325 10.72 -38.60 35.58
N GLY A 326 11.40 -38.01 36.56
CA GLY A 326 11.79 -36.61 36.51
C GLY A 326 12.74 -36.30 35.35
N ARG A 327 13.63 -37.25 35.01
CA ARG A 327 14.50 -37.11 33.84
C ARG A 327 13.73 -37.21 32.53
N THR A 328 12.76 -38.13 32.40
CA THR A 328 11.91 -38.19 31.21
C THR A 328 11.06 -36.95 31.04
N ASP A 329 10.51 -36.39 32.12
CA ASP A 329 9.72 -35.15 32.05
C ASP A 329 10.57 -33.96 31.58
N LEU A 330 11.80 -33.83 32.10
CA LEU A 330 12.74 -32.80 31.65
C LEU A 330 13.10 -32.97 30.16
N LEU A 331 13.26 -34.21 29.70
CA LEU A 331 13.52 -34.48 28.29
C LEU A 331 12.32 -34.17 27.40
N CYS A 332 11.12 -34.53 27.82
CA CYS A 332 9.88 -34.20 27.12
C CYS A 332 9.74 -32.68 26.97
N GLY A 333 9.90 -31.91 28.04
CA GLY A 333 9.83 -30.44 27.98
C GLY A 333 10.86 -29.85 27.01
N ARG A 334 12.11 -30.32 27.05
CA ARG A 334 13.16 -29.88 26.10
C ARG A 334 12.88 -30.29 24.66
N LEU A 335 12.32 -31.48 24.43
CA LEU A 335 11.92 -31.92 23.09
C LEU A 335 10.76 -31.10 22.56
N GLU A 336 9.79 -30.76 23.39
CA GLU A 336 8.67 -29.88 23.02
C GLU A 336 9.16 -28.49 22.63
N GLU A 337 10.07 -27.89 23.41
CA GLU A 337 10.73 -26.62 23.07
C GLU A 337 11.48 -26.71 21.73
N LEU A 338 12.25 -27.78 21.52
CA LEU A 338 12.99 -27.99 20.28
C LEU A 338 12.07 -28.21 19.06
N VAL A 339 10.99 -28.97 19.21
CA VAL A 339 10.00 -29.17 18.15
C VAL A 339 9.27 -27.86 17.86
N SER A 340 8.95 -27.06 18.88
CA SER A 340 8.37 -25.72 18.68
C SER A 340 9.32 -24.80 17.91
N HIS A 341 10.63 -24.85 18.21
CA HIS A 341 11.65 -24.11 17.47
C HIS A 341 11.81 -24.63 16.04
N GLN A 342 11.81 -25.95 15.83
CA GLN A 342 11.90 -26.55 14.51
C GLN A 342 10.67 -26.22 13.64
N THR A 343 9.48 -26.22 14.21
CA THR A 343 8.26 -25.84 13.49
C THR A 343 8.22 -24.34 13.16
N ALA A 344 8.67 -23.48 14.07
CA ALA A 344 8.79 -22.05 13.81
C ALA A 344 9.87 -21.74 12.74
N THR A 345 11.01 -22.41 12.78
CA THR A 345 12.04 -22.27 11.74
C THR A 345 11.56 -22.82 10.39
N ALA A 346 10.84 -23.94 10.37
CA ALA A 346 10.25 -24.48 9.15
C ALA A 346 9.17 -23.55 8.54
N SER A 347 8.35 -22.89 9.36
CA SER A 347 7.36 -21.91 8.85
C SER A 347 8.03 -20.63 8.33
N LEU A 348 9.10 -20.16 8.98
CA LEU A 348 9.94 -19.07 8.46
C LEU A 348 10.63 -19.45 7.16
N LEU A 349 11.13 -20.68 7.03
CA LEU A 349 11.71 -21.17 5.78
C LEU A 349 10.67 -21.29 4.68
N ALA A 350 9.47 -21.77 4.98
CA ALA A 350 8.38 -21.88 4.02
C ALA A 350 7.96 -20.50 3.49
N THR A 351 7.76 -19.52 4.38
CA THR A 351 7.44 -18.14 3.99
C THR A 351 8.58 -17.49 3.22
N ALA A 352 9.83 -17.67 3.64
CA ALA A 352 10.99 -17.15 2.90
C ALA A 352 11.15 -17.79 1.51
N LYS A 353 10.83 -19.08 1.35
CA LYS A 353 10.79 -19.76 0.04
C LYS A 353 9.64 -19.26 -0.83
N GLU A 354 8.48 -18.99 -0.24
CA GLU A 354 7.33 -18.40 -0.93
C GLU A 354 7.69 -17.01 -1.47
N GLU A 355 8.28 -16.15 -0.64
CA GLU A 355 8.77 -14.81 -1.02
C GLU A 355 9.91 -14.85 -2.06
N LEU A 356 10.72 -15.90 -2.09
CA LEU A 356 11.74 -16.09 -3.12
C LEU A 356 11.11 -16.56 -4.46
N SER A 357 9.99 -17.28 -4.38
CA SER A 357 9.28 -17.82 -5.55
C SER A 357 8.30 -16.84 -6.19
N THR A 358 7.88 -15.80 -5.47
CA THR A 358 7.10 -14.68 -6.01
C THR A 358 8.01 -13.82 -6.90
N SER A 359 8.15 -14.27 -8.16
CA SER A 359 8.80 -13.47 -9.20
C SER A 359 8.13 -12.10 -9.26
N THR A 360 8.90 -11.06 -8.95
CA THR A 360 8.48 -9.67 -9.12
C THR A 360 8.14 -9.49 -10.60
N GLU A 361 6.85 -9.43 -10.95
CA GLU A 361 6.45 -9.16 -12.32
C GLU A 361 7.14 -7.87 -12.76
N PRO A 362 7.83 -7.85 -13.92
CA PRO A 362 8.40 -6.62 -14.42
C PRO A 362 7.24 -5.63 -14.62
N PRO A 363 7.37 -4.38 -14.15
CA PRO A 363 6.29 -3.41 -14.23
C PRO A 363 5.85 -3.30 -15.68
N ARG A 364 4.61 -3.75 -15.93
CA ARG A 364 3.90 -3.68 -17.22
C ARG A 364 4.17 -2.28 -17.77
N ARG A 365 4.78 -2.19 -18.96
CA ARG A 365 5.13 -0.92 -19.62
C ARG A 365 3.89 -0.02 -19.63
N MET A 366 3.82 0.90 -18.68
CA MET A 366 2.81 1.96 -18.72
C MET A 366 3.11 2.79 -19.95
N THR A 367 2.12 2.84 -20.83
CA THR A 367 1.97 3.81 -21.90
C THR A 367 2.23 5.23 -21.37
N PRO A 368 2.84 6.12 -22.17
CA PRO A 368 3.18 7.46 -21.75
C PRO A 368 1.92 8.31 -21.61
N GLU A 369 1.27 8.27 -20.45
CA GLU A 369 0.29 9.27 -20.04
C GLU A 369 1.01 10.52 -19.49
N GLN A 370 0.37 11.65 -19.75
CA GLN A 370 0.88 13.01 -19.67
C GLN A 370 1.43 13.40 -18.28
N PRO A 371 2.33 14.39 -18.21
CA PRO A 371 2.87 14.85 -16.94
C PRO A 371 1.81 15.59 -16.14
N ALA A 372 1.29 14.93 -15.10
CA ALA A 372 0.58 15.60 -14.02
C ALA A 372 1.51 16.62 -13.35
N VAL A 373 1.13 17.89 -13.42
CA VAL A 373 1.77 18.98 -12.69
C VAL A 373 1.37 18.84 -11.22
N SER A 374 2.34 18.55 -10.34
CA SER A 374 2.16 18.72 -8.90
C SER A 374 3.34 19.52 -8.33
N PRO A 375 3.09 20.62 -7.60
CA PRO A 375 4.12 21.44 -6.98
C PRO A 375 4.27 21.01 -5.51
N VAL A 376 5.17 20.07 -5.23
CA VAL A 376 5.62 19.84 -3.86
C VAL A 376 7.13 19.87 -3.81
N ARG A 377 7.64 20.97 -3.27
CA ARG A 377 9.05 21.24 -3.00
C ARG A 377 9.45 20.45 -1.75
N PRO A 378 10.45 19.53 -1.79
CA PRO A 378 11.00 18.99 -0.55
C PRO A 378 11.83 20.06 0.13
N ARG A 379 11.40 20.46 1.32
CA ARG A 379 12.12 21.36 2.22
C ARG A 379 13.28 20.57 2.83
N ALA A 380 14.50 20.82 2.37
CA ALA A 380 15.72 20.29 2.98
C ALA A 380 15.89 20.87 4.39
N TYR A 381 15.67 20.05 5.42
CA TYR A 381 16.13 20.36 6.77
C TYR A 381 17.58 19.93 6.90
N THR A 382 18.46 20.92 6.93
CA THR A 382 19.84 20.78 7.37
C THR A 382 19.86 20.65 8.89
N THR A 383 20.07 19.46 9.43
CA THR A 383 20.57 19.30 10.80
C THR A 383 22.06 18.99 10.74
N LYS A 384 22.86 20.01 11.06
CA LYS A 384 24.26 19.85 11.43
C LYS A 384 24.30 19.14 12.78
N GLY A 385 24.85 17.94 12.81
CA GLY A 385 25.23 17.23 14.03
C GLY A 385 26.46 16.40 13.71
N GLY A 386 27.64 16.89 14.09
CA GLY A 386 28.91 16.22 13.86
C GLY A 386 29.03 14.96 14.70
N GLY A 387 29.47 13.87 14.08
CA GLY A 387 29.84 12.63 14.75
C GLY A 387 30.89 11.92 13.90
N ARG A 388 32.10 11.87 14.42
CA ARG A 388 33.32 11.38 13.77
C ARG A 388 33.15 9.97 13.19
N ARG A 389 33.57 9.82 11.93
CA ARG A 389 34.13 8.57 11.40
C ARG A 389 35.23 8.08 12.34
N ARG A 390 35.01 6.94 13.00
CA ARG A 390 36.07 6.03 13.44
C ARG A 390 35.65 4.61 13.10
N SER A 391 36.33 4.09 12.08
CA SER A 391 36.47 2.67 11.82
C SER A 391 37.19 1.97 12.97
N SER A 392 36.79 0.72 13.24
CA SER A 392 37.50 -0.34 13.98
C SER A 392 37.89 -0.05 15.43
N ALA A 393 36.99 -0.34 16.36
CA ALA A 393 37.31 -0.94 17.65
C ALA A 393 36.07 -1.71 18.13
N VAL A 394 36.23 -3.03 18.28
CA VAL A 394 35.26 -3.91 18.93
C VAL A 394 35.26 -3.55 20.41
N ILE A 395 34.34 -2.68 20.80
CA ILE A 395 33.87 -2.56 22.18
C ILE A 395 32.48 -3.18 22.10
N GLU A 396 32.30 -4.31 22.76
CA GLU A 396 30.96 -4.91 22.97
C GLU A 396 30.16 -3.94 23.84
N GLU A 397 29.55 -2.93 23.21
CA GLU A 397 28.44 -2.19 23.83
C GLU A 397 27.34 -3.21 24.10
N PRO A 398 26.76 -3.24 25.32
CA PRO A 398 25.76 -4.22 25.66
C PRO A 398 24.58 -4.09 24.68
N PRO A 399 23.98 -5.19 24.24
CA PRO A 399 23.00 -5.20 23.15
C PRO A 399 21.80 -4.30 23.43
N ILE A 400 21.49 -4.07 24.70
CA ILE A 400 20.42 -3.17 25.15
C ILE A 400 20.72 -1.71 24.77
N ASP A 401 21.96 -1.23 24.89
CA ASP A 401 22.30 0.16 24.59
C ASP A 401 22.28 0.43 23.09
N THR A 402 22.71 -0.57 22.29
CA THR A 402 22.59 -0.51 20.83
C THR A 402 21.12 -0.51 20.37
N LEU A 403 20.25 -1.25 21.07
CA LEU A 403 18.80 -1.25 20.83
C LEU A 403 18.17 0.09 21.24
N LEU A 404 18.56 0.65 22.39
CA LEU A 404 18.09 1.96 22.82
C LEU A 404 18.54 3.07 21.87
N GLN A 405 19.77 3.00 21.36
CA GLN A 405 20.31 3.96 20.41
C GLN A 405 19.67 3.84 19.02
N THR A 406 19.47 2.63 18.50
CA THR A 406 18.71 2.40 17.24
C THR A 406 17.26 2.84 17.37
N LEU A 407 16.68 2.69 18.55
CA LEU A 407 15.37 3.22 18.88
C LEU A 407 15.39 4.71 19.26
N ALA A 408 16.53 5.40 19.27
CA ALA A 408 16.67 6.81 19.68
C ALA A 408 16.05 7.13 21.07
N LEU A 409 16.24 6.22 22.02
CA LEU A 409 15.88 6.37 23.44
C LEU A 409 17.17 6.56 24.24
N TYR A 410 17.28 7.66 24.96
CA TYR A 410 18.41 7.93 25.85
C TYR A 410 17.91 7.78 27.29
N ILE A 411 18.42 6.77 27.99
CA ILE A 411 18.16 6.54 29.41
C ILE A 411 19.47 6.82 30.12
N ASP A 412 19.41 7.51 31.25
CA ASP A 412 20.60 7.85 32.04
C ASP A 412 21.04 6.61 32.84
N ASP A 413 22.31 6.22 32.71
CA ASP A 413 22.85 4.96 33.27
C ASP A 413 22.84 4.92 34.81
N ASP A 414 22.78 6.09 35.46
CA ASP A 414 22.79 6.24 36.93
C ASP A 414 21.40 6.10 37.59
N THR A 415 20.35 5.81 36.82
CA THR A 415 18.96 5.72 37.33
C THR A 415 18.60 4.32 37.82
N SER A 416 17.77 4.24 38.87
CA SER A 416 17.29 2.96 39.39
C SER A 416 16.55 2.17 38.31
N HIS A 417 16.74 0.84 38.23
CA HIS A 417 16.06 -0.02 37.24
C HIS A 417 14.54 0.19 37.17
N GLN A 418 13.92 0.55 38.29
CA GLN A 418 12.48 0.82 38.33
C GLN A 418 12.09 2.14 37.62
N GLU A 419 12.95 3.15 37.66
CA GLU A 419 12.78 4.42 36.94
C GLU A 419 13.07 4.26 35.45
N GLN A 420 14.05 3.41 35.10
CA GLN A 420 14.34 3.03 33.71
C GLN A 420 13.12 2.34 33.07
N ILE A 421 12.50 1.37 33.74
CA ILE A 421 11.29 0.68 33.27
C ILE A 421 10.11 1.66 33.12
N GLN A 422 9.98 2.64 34.03
CA GLN A 422 8.94 3.66 33.91
C GLN A 422 9.19 4.61 32.73
N SER A 423 10.44 5.00 32.48
CA SER A 423 10.78 5.84 31.32
C SER A 423 10.53 5.12 29.99
N LEU A 424 10.86 3.82 29.92
CA LEU A 424 10.61 2.97 28.76
C LEU A 424 9.12 2.73 28.51
N SER A 425 8.36 2.45 29.56
CA SER A 425 6.90 2.25 29.43
C SER A 425 6.21 3.55 29.01
N LYS A 426 6.65 4.71 29.50
CA LYS A 426 6.18 6.02 29.04
C LYS A 426 6.56 6.27 27.58
N ALA A 427 7.80 6.00 27.17
CA ALA A 427 8.23 6.17 25.79
C ALA A 427 7.49 5.24 24.82
N LEU A 428 7.19 4.01 25.23
CA LEU A 428 6.37 3.07 24.48
C LEU A 428 4.93 3.57 24.36
N ALA A 429 4.33 4.03 25.45
CA ALA A 429 2.98 4.61 25.43
C ALA A 429 2.92 5.82 24.47
N ASP A 430 3.87 6.76 24.59
CA ASP A 430 3.94 7.96 23.73
C ASP A 430 4.14 7.60 22.26
N ARG A 431 4.95 6.57 21.94
CA ARG A 431 5.15 6.12 20.56
C ARG A 431 3.94 5.38 20.01
N SER A 432 3.30 4.56 20.82
CA SER A 432 2.08 3.85 20.42
C SER A 432 0.94 4.84 20.13
N ALA A 433 0.80 5.89 20.96
CA ALA A 433 -0.16 6.97 20.74
C ALA A 433 0.18 7.76 19.46
N LYS A 434 1.45 8.10 19.23
CA LYS A 434 1.86 8.76 17.98
C LYS A 434 1.63 7.88 16.76
N ALA A 435 1.84 6.57 16.86
CA ALA A 435 1.58 5.65 15.77
C ALA A 435 0.08 5.56 15.46
N SER A 436 -0.78 5.51 16.48
CA SER A 436 -2.23 5.57 16.26
C SER A 436 -2.68 6.91 15.67
N ASP A 437 -2.09 8.02 16.10
CA ASP A 437 -2.41 9.36 15.57
C ASP A 437 -1.99 9.50 14.11
N VAL A 438 -0.79 9.01 13.75
CA VAL A 438 -0.33 8.99 12.35
C VAL A 438 -1.21 8.07 11.52
N ALA A 439 -1.55 6.87 12.01
CA ALA A 439 -2.45 5.97 11.31
C ALA A 439 -3.82 6.63 11.06
N HIS A 440 -4.39 7.28 12.09
CA HIS A 440 -5.65 8.00 11.95
C HIS A 440 -5.56 9.18 10.98
N SER A 441 -4.52 10.00 11.07
CA SER A 441 -4.30 11.13 10.16
C SER A 441 -4.09 10.68 8.71
N THR A 442 -3.35 9.59 8.48
CA THR A 442 -3.18 9.02 7.14
C THR A 442 -4.49 8.48 6.59
N HIS A 443 -5.28 7.80 7.42
CA HIS A 443 -6.61 7.31 7.06
C HIS A 443 -7.56 8.46 6.71
N GLU A 444 -7.66 9.48 7.55
CA GLU A 444 -8.46 10.68 7.29
C GLU A 444 -8.01 11.40 6.01
N SER A 445 -6.69 11.51 5.77
CA SER A 445 -6.15 12.12 4.55
C SER A 445 -6.49 11.30 3.30
N PHE A 446 -6.49 9.96 3.42
CA PHE A 446 -6.87 9.06 2.36
C PHE A 446 -8.38 9.16 2.08
N GLU A 447 -9.22 9.14 3.11
CA GLU A 447 -10.67 9.33 2.98
C GLU A 447 -11.00 10.68 2.35
N ALA A 448 -10.37 11.77 2.79
CA ALA A 448 -10.54 13.11 2.22
C ALA A 448 -10.09 13.19 0.76
N THR A 449 -9.10 12.41 0.35
CA THR A 449 -8.63 12.37 -1.04
C THR A 449 -9.54 11.49 -1.90
N ALA A 450 -9.94 10.33 -1.39
CA ALA A 450 -10.86 9.41 -2.05
C ALA A 450 -12.22 10.05 -2.29
N THR A 451 -12.79 10.73 -1.28
CA THR A 451 -14.05 11.47 -1.41
C THR A 451 -13.97 12.55 -2.48
N LYS A 452 -12.87 13.33 -2.53
CA LYS A 452 -12.67 14.31 -3.61
C LYS A 452 -12.63 13.66 -4.99
N TYR A 453 -11.93 12.54 -5.15
CA TYR A 453 -11.91 11.82 -6.42
C TYR A 453 -13.28 11.25 -6.78
N LEU A 454 -14.04 10.74 -5.82
CA LEU A 454 -15.40 10.27 -6.05
C LEU A 454 -16.34 11.42 -6.43
N ASP A 455 -16.23 12.58 -5.78
CA ASP A 455 -17.00 13.79 -6.11
C ASP A 455 -16.64 14.30 -7.51
N ASP A 456 -15.35 14.31 -7.85
CA ASP A 456 -14.87 14.71 -9.19
C ASP A 456 -15.33 13.72 -10.27
N LEU A 457 -15.33 12.41 -9.97
CA LEU A 457 -15.89 11.39 -10.86
C LEU A 457 -17.39 11.55 -11.01
N GLN A 458 -18.13 11.82 -9.92
CA GLN A 458 -19.57 12.08 -9.99
C GLN A 458 -19.86 13.33 -10.83
N ARG A 459 -19.09 14.41 -10.67
CA ARG A 459 -19.20 15.60 -11.52
C ARG A 459 -18.85 15.30 -12.98
N ALA A 460 -17.80 14.52 -13.23
CA ALA A 460 -17.42 14.14 -14.58
C ALA A 460 -18.49 13.27 -15.25
N VAL A 461 -19.06 12.31 -14.51
CA VAL A 461 -20.19 11.50 -14.96
C VAL A 461 -21.39 12.39 -15.22
N GLN A 462 -21.72 13.33 -14.33
CA GLN A 462 -22.81 14.28 -14.55
C GLN A 462 -22.57 15.15 -15.79
N ILE A 463 -21.34 15.61 -16.04
CA ILE A 463 -21.01 16.38 -17.26
C ILE A 463 -21.15 15.51 -18.51
N VAL A 464 -20.76 14.23 -18.44
CA VAL A 464 -20.92 13.28 -19.55
C VAL A 464 -22.39 12.98 -19.78
N GLU A 465 -23.16 12.76 -18.71
CA GLU A 465 -24.61 12.60 -18.77
C GLU A 465 -25.25 13.85 -19.36
N ASP A 466 -24.97 15.04 -18.84
CA ASP A 466 -25.46 16.32 -19.35
C ASP A 466 -25.06 16.55 -20.81
N GLY A 467 -23.86 16.13 -21.23
CA GLY A 467 -23.39 16.22 -22.61
C GLY A 467 -24.13 15.26 -23.55
N VAL A 468 -24.28 13.99 -23.15
CA VAL A 468 -25.05 12.98 -23.89
C VAL A 468 -26.52 13.38 -23.96
N PHE A 469 -27.08 13.86 -22.84
CA PHE A 469 -28.45 14.30 -22.77
C PHE A 469 -28.68 15.60 -23.56
N ALA A 470 -27.74 16.54 -23.58
CA ALA A 470 -27.83 17.78 -24.38
C ALA A 470 -27.91 17.52 -25.89
N GLU A 471 -27.27 16.45 -26.38
CA GLU A 471 -27.37 16.03 -27.79
C GLU A 471 -28.65 15.23 -28.09
N THR A 472 -29.37 14.77 -27.05
CA THR A 472 -30.61 14.02 -27.19
C THR A 472 -31.83 14.92 -26.98
N SER A 473 -32.95 14.58 -27.64
CA SER A 473 -34.24 15.24 -27.41
C SER A 473 -34.79 15.12 -25.98
N PHE A 474 -34.10 14.37 -25.11
CA PHE A 474 -34.47 14.07 -23.73
C PHE A 474 -33.69 14.88 -22.68
N GLY A 475 -32.71 15.71 -23.07
CA GLY A 475 -31.87 16.42 -22.09
C GLY A 475 -32.48 17.64 -21.42
N ASN A 476 -33.55 18.19 -21.98
CA ASN A 476 -34.49 18.95 -21.17
C ASN A 476 -35.61 18.00 -20.79
N VAL A 477 -35.87 17.83 -19.50
CA VAL A 477 -37.08 17.16 -19.00
C VAL A 477 -38.28 17.98 -19.47
N LYS A 478 -38.71 17.76 -20.71
CA LYS A 478 -39.97 18.25 -21.24
C LYS A 478 -41.03 17.33 -20.66
N LEU A 479 -41.72 17.82 -19.63
CA LEU A 479 -42.85 17.10 -19.01
C LEU A 479 -44.06 16.95 -19.95
N MET A 480 -43.98 17.51 -21.16
CA MET A 480 -45.02 17.45 -22.18
C MET A 480 -44.38 16.96 -23.50
N ASP A 481 -45.04 16.00 -24.13
CA ASP A 481 -44.66 15.44 -25.43
C ASP A 481 -44.69 16.55 -26.50
N PRO A 482 -43.65 16.73 -27.34
CA PRO A 482 -43.65 17.76 -28.39
C PRO A 482 -44.83 17.64 -29.36
N GLU A 483 -45.33 16.42 -29.61
CA GLU A 483 -46.54 16.20 -30.42
C GLU A 483 -47.79 16.80 -29.75
N MET A 484 -47.86 16.77 -28.41
CA MET A 484 -48.95 17.42 -27.68
C MET A 484 -48.82 18.93 -27.74
N GLU A 485 -47.62 19.51 -27.64
CA GLU A 485 -47.42 20.96 -27.82
C GLU A 485 -47.80 21.41 -29.24
N GLU A 486 -47.43 20.66 -30.26
CA GLU A 486 -47.83 20.95 -31.64
C GLU A 486 -49.34 20.83 -31.83
N SER A 487 -49.98 19.83 -31.21
CA SER A 487 -51.44 19.68 -31.26
C SER A 487 -52.17 20.82 -30.53
N ILE A 488 -51.64 21.30 -29.40
CA ILE A 488 -52.17 22.45 -28.66
C ILE A 488 -51.96 23.73 -29.44
N ALA A 489 -50.80 23.92 -30.06
CA ALA A 489 -50.53 25.05 -30.94
C ALA A 489 -51.47 25.04 -32.15
N PHE A 490 -51.69 23.88 -32.76
CA PHE A 490 -52.65 23.69 -33.85
C PHE A 490 -54.07 24.02 -33.40
N LEU A 491 -54.54 23.47 -32.28
CA LEU A 491 -55.85 23.78 -31.70
C LEU A 491 -55.99 25.26 -31.33
N SER A 492 -54.92 25.91 -30.83
CA SER A 492 -54.92 27.35 -30.55
C SER A 492 -55.07 28.17 -31.84
N SER A 493 -54.41 27.75 -32.92
CA SER A 493 -54.52 28.40 -34.22
C SER A 493 -55.90 28.19 -34.84
N GLU A 494 -56.49 26.99 -34.68
CA GLU A 494 -57.82 26.66 -35.19
C GLU A 494 -58.90 27.37 -34.38
N THR A 495 -58.79 27.42 -33.05
CA THR A 495 -59.69 28.22 -32.21
C THR A 495 -59.57 29.71 -32.49
N GLN A 496 -58.38 30.24 -32.78
CA GLN A 496 -58.20 31.63 -33.20
C GLN A 496 -58.76 31.87 -34.60
N GLN A 497 -58.66 30.90 -35.52
CA GLN A 497 -59.30 30.95 -36.82
C GLN A 497 -60.83 30.91 -36.70
N ILE A 498 -61.39 30.05 -35.84
CA ILE A 498 -62.81 29.99 -35.51
C ILE A 498 -63.26 31.30 -34.87
N LYS A 499 -62.48 31.86 -33.94
CA LYS A 499 -62.75 33.16 -33.32
C LYS A 499 -62.75 34.28 -34.35
N SER A 500 -61.79 34.31 -35.26
CA SER A 500 -61.77 35.28 -36.36
C SER A 500 -62.96 35.11 -37.31
N ARG A 501 -63.38 33.87 -37.59
CA ARG A 501 -64.60 33.58 -38.37
C ARG A 501 -65.87 33.98 -37.61
N LEU A 502 -65.90 33.81 -36.29
CA LEU A 502 -66.99 34.23 -35.43
C LEU A 502 -67.07 35.75 -35.36
N ASP A 503 -65.94 36.45 -35.22
CA ASP A 503 -65.86 37.91 -35.24
C ASP A 503 -66.25 38.45 -36.63
N GLN A 504 -65.87 37.78 -37.71
CA GLN A 504 -66.36 38.08 -39.07
C GLN A 504 -67.87 37.81 -39.23
N CYS A 505 -68.41 36.80 -38.58
CA CYS A 505 -69.85 36.50 -38.59
C CYS A 505 -70.65 37.47 -37.69
N ASN A 506 -70.09 37.91 -36.57
CA ASN A 506 -70.70 38.90 -35.67
C ASN A 506 -70.64 40.30 -36.25
N THR A 507 -69.55 40.69 -36.92
CA THR A 507 -69.48 41.94 -37.69
C THR A 507 -70.43 41.94 -38.90
N LYS A 508 -70.72 40.77 -39.49
CA LYS A 508 -71.79 40.61 -40.50
C LYS A 508 -73.23 40.55 -39.93
N LYS A 509 -73.39 40.34 -38.61
CA LYS A 509 -74.69 40.32 -37.91
C LYS A 509 -74.93 41.53 -37.00
N GLY A 510 -74.02 42.49 -36.98
CA GLY A 510 -74.04 43.60 -36.04
C GLY A 510 -73.75 44.96 -36.69
N ASP A 511 -74.48 45.32 -37.75
CA ASP A 511 -74.92 46.71 -37.96
C ASP A 511 -76.07 46.86 -38.98
N GLY A 512 -76.84 45.80 -39.17
CA GLY A 512 -78.09 45.88 -39.91
C GLY A 512 -79.23 46.21 -38.96
N LYS A 513 -79.52 47.49 -38.75
CA LYS A 513 -80.86 47.94 -38.35
C LYS A 513 -81.84 47.45 -39.41
N SER A 514 -82.27 46.20 -39.30
CA SER A 514 -83.20 45.59 -40.22
C SER A 514 -84.55 46.25 -39.98
N GLU A 515 -84.94 47.18 -40.84
CA GLU A 515 -86.26 47.84 -40.87
C GLU A 515 -87.42 46.84 -40.67
N LYS A 516 -87.26 45.59 -41.12
CA LYS A 516 -88.26 44.52 -40.89
C LYS A 516 -88.50 44.21 -39.41
N LYS A 517 -87.55 44.44 -38.50
CA LYS A 517 -87.69 44.26 -37.05
C LYS A 517 -88.43 45.45 -36.43
N GLU A 518 -88.24 46.68 -36.93
CA GLU A 518 -89.03 47.84 -36.51
C GLU A 518 -90.45 47.84 -37.09
N ASP A 519 -90.65 47.38 -38.33
CA ASP A 519 -91.99 47.20 -38.91
C ASP A 519 -92.78 46.07 -38.22
N MET A 520 -92.10 45.01 -37.76
CA MET A 520 -92.74 43.95 -36.98
C MET A 520 -93.08 44.42 -35.57
N VAL A 521 -92.23 45.24 -34.94
CA VAL A 521 -92.50 45.88 -33.64
C VAL A 521 -93.56 46.99 -33.74
N ARG A 522 -93.75 47.64 -34.90
CA ARG A 522 -94.86 48.59 -35.14
C ARG A 522 -96.17 47.90 -35.51
N ARG A 523 -96.14 46.71 -36.11
CA ARG A 523 -97.34 45.90 -36.41
C ARG A 523 -97.85 45.05 -35.25
N TRP A 524 -97.02 44.83 -34.22
CA TRP A 524 -97.33 44.01 -33.04
C TRP A 524 -96.89 44.65 -31.72
N GLY A 525 -96.76 45.98 -31.71
CA GLY A 525 -96.56 46.77 -30.50
C GLY A 525 -97.84 46.91 -29.72
#